data_AF-A0AAC9F6Z2-F1
#
_entry.id   AF-A0AAC9F6Z2-F1
#
_cell.length_a   1.000
_cell.length_b   1.000
_cell.length_c   1.000
_cell.angle_alpha   90.00
_cell.angle_beta   90.00
_cell.angle_gamma   90.00
#
_symmetry.space_group_name_H-M   'P 1'
#
loop_
_entity.id
_entity.type
_entity.pdbx_description
1 polymer ?
#
loop_
_entity_poly.entity_id
_entity_poly.type
_entity_poly.pdbx_seq_one_letter_code
_entity_poly.pdbx_strand_id
1 'polypeptide(L)'
;MKLLDFLQQRNIPHEVAGNKVLVNGSLDLCGTQITDLPEGLNVGGFLDLCGTQITELPEGLNVGGSLYLGGTQITELPEGLNVGGSLYLGGTQITDLPEGLNVGGYLYLRGTQITELPESFSCESLYLAPENFKEVESKANCGAHSRAIFVLINKGEFYVAAGCFFDTFTKFCEAVNGIYSGDSAENYIADAQECIDKLTANLASAA
;
A
#
# COMPACT_ATOMS: atom_id res chain seq x y z
N MET A 1 -18.05 16.86 13.97
CA MET A 1 -19.32 16.57 13.25
C MET A 1 -19.38 15.06 13.03
N LYS A 2 -20.53 14.40 13.24
CA LYS A 2 -20.62 12.94 13.00
C LYS A 2 -20.72 12.65 11.50
N LEU A 3 -20.23 11.49 11.06
CA LEU A 3 -20.28 11.09 9.66
C LEU A 3 -21.71 11.07 9.10
N LEU A 4 -22.67 10.49 9.82
CA LEU A 4 -24.07 10.40 9.34
C LEU A 4 -24.69 11.79 9.12
N ASP A 5 -24.40 12.76 10.00
CA ASP A 5 -24.87 14.13 9.84
C ASP A 5 -24.28 14.76 8.57
N PHE A 6 -22.99 14.52 8.31
CA PHE A 6 -22.33 14.98 7.09
C PHE A 6 -22.95 14.37 5.82
N LEU A 7 -23.18 13.05 5.81
CA LEU A 7 -23.78 12.36 4.68
C LEU A 7 -25.19 12.90 4.37
N GLN A 8 -26.01 13.12 5.41
CA GLN A 8 -27.34 13.72 5.27
C GLN A 8 -27.28 15.17 4.78
N GLN A 9 -26.41 16.01 5.38
CA GLN A 9 -26.27 17.42 5.01
C GLN A 9 -25.82 17.59 3.55
N ARG A 10 -24.94 16.70 3.07
CA ARG A 10 -24.41 16.71 1.70
C ARG A 10 -25.27 15.93 0.72
N ASN A 11 -26.38 15.34 1.17
CA ASN A 11 -27.26 14.50 0.38
C ASN A 11 -26.49 13.37 -0.35
N ILE A 12 -25.50 12.80 0.33
CA ILE A 12 -24.70 11.67 -0.17
C ILE A 12 -25.54 10.40 -0.01
N PRO A 13 -25.79 9.63 -1.09
CA PRO A 13 -26.52 8.37 -0.99
C PRO A 13 -25.80 7.38 -0.07
N HIS A 14 -26.50 6.91 0.96
CA HIS A 14 -25.97 5.95 1.92
C HIS A 14 -27.08 5.06 2.47
N GLU A 15 -26.70 3.87 2.92
CA GLU A 15 -27.56 2.93 3.62
C GLU A 15 -27.03 2.70 5.03
N VAL A 16 -27.92 2.57 6.01
CA VAL A 16 -27.58 2.28 7.40
C VAL A 16 -28.33 1.03 7.84
N ALA A 17 -27.58 0.02 8.29
CA ALA A 17 -28.13 -1.24 8.77
C ALA A 17 -27.38 -1.67 10.05
N GLY A 18 -27.96 -1.38 11.21
CA GLY A 18 -27.28 -1.58 12.50
C GLY A 18 -26.12 -0.61 12.67
N ASN A 19 -24.91 -1.14 12.93
CA ASN A 19 -23.68 -0.35 12.97
C ASN A 19 -23.06 -0.09 11.58
N LYS A 20 -23.46 -0.86 10.56
CA LYS A 20 -22.88 -0.74 9.21
C LYS A 20 -23.42 0.48 8.49
N VAL A 21 -22.51 1.25 7.91
CA VAL A 21 -22.80 2.38 7.02
C VAL A 21 -22.21 2.05 5.65
N LEU A 22 -23.06 2.01 4.63
CA LEU A 22 -22.66 1.75 3.25
C LEU A 22 -22.78 3.02 2.41
N VAL A 23 -21.67 3.43 1.80
CA VAL A 23 -21.62 4.49 0.79
C VAL A 23 -21.21 3.83 -0.53
N ASN A 24 -22.16 3.64 -1.46
CA ASN A 24 -21.90 2.91 -2.72
C ASN A 24 -20.88 3.62 -3.65
N GLY A 25 -20.72 4.94 -3.51
CA GLY A 25 -19.77 5.74 -4.29
C GLY A 25 -18.51 6.09 -3.51
N SER A 26 -17.80 7.10 -3.98
CA SER A 26 -16.66 7.67 -3.27
C SER A 26 -17.11 8.61 -2.15
N LEU A 27 -16.30 8.69 -1.10
CA LEU A 27 -16.51 9.54 0.05
C LEU A 27 -15.27 10.43 0.27
N ASP A 28 -15.42 11.71 -0.04
CA ASP A 28 -14.40 12.73 0.21
C ASP A 28 -14.70 13.44 1.55
N LEU A 29 -13.86 13.16 2.55
CA LEU A 29 -13.89 13.81 3.87
C LEU A 29 -12.71 14.77 4.05
N CYS A 30 -11.95 15.06 2.99
CA CYS A 30 -10.73 15.85 3.06
C CYS A 30 -10.98 17.23 3.68
N GLY A 31 -10.18 17.58 4.69
CA GLY A 31 -10.28 18.85 5.41
C GLY A 31 -11.57 19.06 6.22
N THR A 32 -12.43 18.05 6.36
CA THR A 32 -13.65 18.15 7.16
C THR A 32 -13.35 18.07 8.66
N GLN A 33 -14.32 18.50 9.48
CA GLN A 33 -14.24 18.43 10.95
C GLN A 33 -14.78 17.11 11.51
N ILE A 34 -14.64 16.03 10.74
CA ILE A 34 -14.95 14.67 11.18
C ILE A 34 -13.76 14.18 12.02
N THR A 35 -14.08 13.57 13.16
CA THR A 35 -13.10 13.06 14.13
C THR A 35 -13.06 11.54 14.15
N ASP A 36 -14.16 10.88 13.76
CA ASP A 36 -14.30 9.43 13.88
C ASP A 36 -15.15 8.87 12.73
N LEU A 37 -14.91 7.61 12.38
CA LEU A 37 -15.69 6.83 11.42
C LEU A 37 -16.47 5.73 12.17
N PRO A 38 -17.68 5.36 11.73
CA PRO A 38 -18.43 4.27 12.35
C PRO A 38 -17.80 2.91 12.04
N GLU A 39 -17.92 1.96 12.99
CA GLU A 39 -17.58 0.56 12.77
C GLU A 39 -18.29 -0.02 11.54
N GLY A 40 -17.58 -0.84 10.76
CA GLY A 40 -18.15 -1.47 9.57
C GLY A 40 -18.55 -0.47 8.47
N LEU A 41 -17.94 0.71 8.43
CA LEU A 41 -18.02 1.61 7.29
C LEU A 41 -17.53 0.88 6.02
N ASN A 42 -18.36 0.88 4.99
CA ASN A 42 -18.03 0.37 3.67
C ASN A 42 -18.19 1.49 2.63
N VAL A 43 -17.13 1.78 1.90
CA VAL A 43 -17.10 2.77 0.83
C VAL A 43 -16.81 2.06 -0.49
N GLY A 44 -17.76 2.05 -1.41
CA GLY A 44 -17.61 1.36 -2.70
C GLY A 44 -16.59 2.02 -3.64
N GLY A 45 -16.41 3.34 -3.52
CA GLY A 45 -15.41 4.12 -4.24
C GLY A 45 -14.17 4.42 -3.40
N PHE A 46 -13.54 5.56 -3.67
CA PHE A 46 -12.41 6.02 -2.85
C PHE A 46 -12.87 6.62 -1.52
N LEU A 47 -12.00 6.60 -0.51
CA LEU A 47 -12.16 7.30 0.76
C LEU A 47 -10.97 8.23 0.97
N ASP A 48 -11.23 9.54 1.04
CA ASP A 48 -10.21 10.55 1.35
C ASP A 48 -10.40 11.10 2.76
N LEU A 49 -9.42 10.85 3.63
CA LEU A 49 -9.39 11.30 5.02
C LEU A 49 -8.33 12.39 5.27
N CYS A 50 -7.63 12.86 4.22
CA CYS A 50 -6.53 13.81 4.37
C CYS A 50 -6.97 15.08 5.10
N GLY A 51 -6.18 15.55 6.06
CA GLY A 51 -6.49 16.77 6.82
C GLY A 51 -7.75 16.69 7.70
N THR A 52 -8.26 15.50 7.96
CA THR A 52 -9.26 15.28 9.04
C THR A 52 -8.58 15.17 10.40
N GLN A 53 -9.36 15.26 11.47
CA GLN A 53 -8.88 15.05 12.84
C GLN A 53 -9.01 13.59 13.29
N ILE A 54 -9.15 12.65 12.34
CA ILE A 54 -9.24 11.22 12.61
C ILE A 54 -7.90 10.71 13.14
N THR A 55 -7.98 9.91 14.21
CA THR A 55 -6.82 9.32 14.88
C THR A 55 -6.77 7.80 14.77
N GLU A 56 -7.87 7.15 14.40
CA GLU A 56 -7.97 5.70 14.24
C GLU A 56 -8.91 5.36 13.08
N LEU A 57 -8.66 4.24 12.41
CA LEU A 57 -9.59 3.64 11.46
C LEU A 57 -10.41 2.57 12.18
N PRO A 58 -11.72 2.45 11.90
CA PRO A 58 -12.55 1.46 12.56
C PRO A 58 -12.25 0.04 12.07
N GLU A 59 -12.44 -0.95 12.95
CA GLU A 59 -12.43 -2.35 12.55
C GLU A 59 -13.48 -2.61 11.46
N GLY A 60 -13.12 -3.49 10.52
CA GLY A 60 -13.99 -3.87 9.40
C GLY A 60 -14.18 -2.77 8.35
N LEU A 61 -13.37 -1.71 8.36
CA LEU A 61 -13.33 -0.73 7.27
C LEU A 61 -13.02 -1.44 5.94
N ASN A 62 -13.86 -1.21 4.95
CA ASN A 62 -13.67 -1.69 3.58
C ASN A 62 -13.77 -0.51 2.62
N VAL A 63 -12.76 -0.37 1.74
CA VAL A 63 -12.73 0.66 0.70
C VAL A 63 -12.55 -0.03 -0.64
N GLY A 64 -13.55 0.04 -1.52
CA GLY A 64 -13.51 -0.57 -2.85
C GLY A 64 -12.56 0.13 -3.82
N GLY A 65 -12.31 1.42 -3.62
CA GLY A 65 -11.33 2.23 -4.35
C GLY A 65 -10.08 2.53 -3.53
N SER A 66 -9.47 3.70 -3.78
CA SER A 66 -8.27 4.13 -3.06
C SER A 66 -8.59 4.72 -1.68
N LEU A 67 -7.67 4.54 -0.73
CA LEU A 67 -7.72 5.12 0.61
C LEU A 67 -6.57 6.13 0.78
N TYR A 68 -6.93 7.37 1.07
CA TYR A 68 -5.97 8.46 1.29
C TYR A 68 -5.95 8.84 2.77
N LEU A 69 -4.83 8.57 3.45
CA LEU A 69 -4.62 8.88 4.88
C LEU A 69 -3.57 9.98 5.08
N GLY A 70 -3.09 10.59 4.00
CA GLY A 70 -1.95 11.49 4.05
C GLY A 70 -2.14 12.65 5.02
N GLY A 71 -1.16 12.87 5.90
CA GLY A 71 -1.19 13.95 6.89
C GLY A 71 -2.27 13.82 7.97
N THR A 72 -2.84 12.61 8.17
CA THR A 72 -3.70 12.32 9.33
C THR A 72 -2.87 11.97 10.56
N GLN A 73 -3.51 12.01 11.74
CA GLN A 73 -2.88 11.64 13.01
C GLN A 73 -2.95 10.12 13.29
N ILE A 74 -3.34 9.31 12.30
CA ILE A 74 -3.46 7.86 12.42
C ILE A 74 -2.10 7.24 12.70
N THR A 75 -2.06 6.33 13.67
CA THR A 75 -0.86 5.62 14.13
C THR A 75 -0.84 4.14 13.76
N GLU A 76 -1.98 3.55 13.41
CA GLU A 76 -2.09 2.13 13.07
C GLU A 76 -3.18 1.88 12.01
N LEU A 77 -3.02 0.79 11.26
CA LEU A 77 -4.06 0.25 10.39
C LEU A 77 -4.71 -0.95 11.07
N PRO A 78 -6.04 -1.11 11.01
CA PRO A 78 -6.73 -2.23 11.63
C PRO A 78 -6.41 -3.54 10.91
N GLU A 79 -6.40 -4.64 11.67
CA GLU A 79 -6.31 -5.98 11.08
C GLU A 79 -7.46 -6.22 10.09
N GLY A 80 -7.16 -6.90 8.99
CA GLY A 80 -8.15 -7.20 7.95
C GLY A 80 -8.59 -6.00 7.09
N LEU A 81 -7.91 -4.85 7.18
CA LEU A 81 -8.13 -3.72 6.27
C LEU A 81 -7.98 -4.18 4.81
N ASN A 82 -9.00 -3.92 4.00
CA ASN A 82 -9.01 -4.22 2.57
C ASN A 82 -9.24 -2.94 1.77
N VAL A 83 -8.31 -2.65 0.86
CA VAL A 83 -8.35 -1.49 -0.05
C VAL A 83 -8.30 -2.01 -1.47
N GLY A 84 -9.39 -1.88 -2.22
CA GLY A 84 -9.47 -2.38 -3.61
C GLY A 84 -8.64 -1.55 -4.59
N GLY A 85 -8.31 -0.30 -4.25
CA GLY A 85 -7.44 0.58 -5.03
C GLY A 85 -6.08 0.79 -4.36
N SER A 86 -5.59 2.03 -4.38
CA SER A 86 -4.28 2.39 -3.80
C SER A 86 -4.41 2.87 -2.35
N LEU A 87 -3.40 2.60 -1.54
CA LEU A 87 -3.29 3.05 -0.15
C LEU A 87 -2.15 4.06 -0.01
N TYR A 88 -2.49 5.29 0.40
CA TYR A 88 -1.54 6.38 0.57
C TYR A 88 -1.35 6.72 2.06
N LEU A 89 -0.18 6.39 2.61
CA LEU A 89 0.15 6.55 4.02
C LEU A 89 1.12 7.71 4.31
N GLY A 90 1.63 8.39 3.28
CA GLY A 90 2.68 9.39 3.46
C GLY A 90 2.28 10.52 4.42
N GLY A 91 3.16 10.83 5.38
CA GLY A 91 2.91 11.85 6.40
C GLY A 91 1.98 11.42 7.54
N THR A 92 1.69 10.12 7.68
CA THR A 92 1.05 9.55 8.88
C THR A 92 2.10 9.20 9.94
N GLN A 93 1.65 8.84 11.14
CA GLN A 93 2.49 8.34 12.24
C GLN A 93 2.54 6.80 12.29
N ILE A 94 2.12 6.13 11.21
CA ILE A 94 2.12 4.66 11.12
C ILE A 94 3.58 4.17 11.08
N THR A 95 3.88 3.20 11.94
CA THR A 95 5.19 2.54 12.06
C THR A 95 5.19 1.12 11.50
N ASP A 96 4.02 0.47 11.41
CA ASP A 96 3.89 -0.94 11.04
C ASP A 96 2.68 -1.16 10.13
N LEU A 97 2.76 -2.18 9.26
CA LEU A 97 1.63 -2.66 8.47
C LEU A 97 1.09 -3.95 9.09
N PRO A 98 -0.25 -4.18 9.06
CA PRO A 98 -0.83 -5.40 9.59
C PRO A 98 -0.48 -6.61 8.70
N GLU A 99 -0.34 -7.76 9.33
CA GLU A 99 -0.12 -9.03 8.64
C GLU A 99 -1.30 -9.33 7.71
N GLY A 100 -1.00 -9.78 6.48
CA GLY A 100 -2.02 -10.08 5.47
C GLY A 100 -2.69 -8.85 4.83
N LEU A 101 -2.14 -7.64 4.99
CA LEU A 101 -2.66 -6.43 4.34
C LEU A 101 -2.84 -6.64 2.83
N ASN A 102 -4.04 -6.33 2.33
CA ASN A 102 -4.38 -6.43 0.92
C ASN A 102 -4.73 -5.07 0.31
N VAL A 103 -3.92 -4.66 -0.66
CA VAL A 103 -4.09 -3.44 -1.46
C VAL A 103 -4.21 -3.84 -2.93
N GLY A 104 -5.26 -3.43 -3.62
CA GLY A 104 -5.47 -3.82 -5.03
C GLY A 104 -4.59 -3.06 -6.02
N GLY A 105 -4.06 -1.90 -5.63
CA GLY A 105 -3.23 -1.03 -6.45
C GLY A 105 -1.90 -0.67 -5.79
N TYR A 106 -1.59 0.63 -5.70
CA TYR A 106 -0.34 1.12 -5.15
C TYR A 106 -0.35 1.13 -3.63
N LEU A 107 0.68 0.54 -3.00
CA LEU A 107 1.00 0.72 -1.60
C LEU A 107 2.10 1.78 -1.48
N TYR A 108 1.73 2.98 -1.04
CA TYR A 108 2.62 4.14 -0.97
C TYR A 108 3.05 4.41 0.47
N LEU A 109 4.29 4.01 0.79
CA LEU A 109 4.91 4.08 2.11
C LEU A 109 5.92 5.24 2.26
N ARG A 110 6.23 5.98 1.19
CA ARG A 110 7.19 7.09 1.28
C ARG A 110 6.67 8.17 2.25
N GLY A 111 7.56 8.66 3.09
CA GLY A 111 7.22 9.65 4.12
C GLY A 111 6.47 9.06 5.32
N THR A 112 6.54 7.74 5.53
CA THR A 112 6.12 7.07 6.78
C THR A 112 7.34 6.78 7.65
N GLN A 113 7.10 6.31 8.87
CA GLN A 113 8.13 5.83 9.80
C GLN A 113 8.30 4.30 9.74
N ILE A 114 7.73 3.65 8.72
CA ILE A 114 7.82 2.19 8.54
C ILE A 114 9.25 1.82 8.15
N THR A 115 9.83 0.88 8.88
CA THR A 115 11.19 0.35 8.64
C THR A 115 11.24 -1.15 8.39
N GLU A 116 10.12 -1.84 8.64
CA GLU A 116 9.97 -3.29 8.47
C GLU A 116 8.66 -3.57 7.71
N LEU A 117 8.63 -4.66 6.94
CA LEU A 117 7.45 -5.11 6.21
C LEU A 117 6.93 -6.40 6.86
N PRO A 118 5.61 -6.66 6.86
CA PRO A 118 5.04 -7.88 7.42
C PRO A 118 5.49 -9.11 6.62
N GLU A 119 5.36 -10.30 7.22
CA GLU A 119 5.78 -11.56 6.57
C GLU A 119 5.01 -11.81 5.27
N SER A 120 3.73 -11.40 5.24
CA SER A 120 2.88 -11.47 4.06
C SER A 120 2.02 -10.22 3.87
N PHE A 121 2.11 -9.62 2.68
CA PHE A 121 1.15 -8.63 2.17
C PHE A 121 0.97 -8.76 0.65
N SER A 122 -0.04 -8.09 0.10
CA SER A 122 -0.26 -7.98 -1.35
C SER A 122 -0.54 -6.55 -1.80
N CYS A 123 0.08 -6.17 -2.91
CA CYS A 123 -0.16 -4.94 -3.65
C CYS A 123 0.12 -5.16 -5.15
N GLU A 124 -0.36 -4.27 -6.02
CA GLU A 124 0.04 -4.26 -7.44
C GLU A 124 1.38 -3.52 -7.63
N SER A 125 1.65 -2.49 -6.83
CA SER A 125 2.94 -1.79 -6.84
C SER A 125 3.31 -1.30 -5.46
N LEU A 126 4.61 -1.40 -5.16
CA LEU A 126 5.18 -0.96 -3.89
C LEU A 126 6.03 0.30 -4.12
N TYR A 127 5.74 1.36 -3.36
CA TYR A 127 6.53 2.58 -3.33
C TYR A 127 7.00 2.88 -1.92
N LEU A 128 8.29 2.70 -1.68
CA LEU A 128 8.92 2.95 -0.39
C LEU A 128 10.19 3.80 -0.54
N ALA A 129 10.79 4.15 0.59
CA ALA A 129 12.12 4.75 0.70
C ALA A 129 13.08 3.64 1.14
N PRO A 130 13.78 2.95 0.21
CA PRO A 130 14.53 1.72 0.51
C PRO A 130 15.60 1.90 1.58
N GLU A 131 16.14 3.10 1.71
CA GLU A 131 17.10 3.47 2.75
C GLU A 131 16.58 3.28 4.19
N ASN A 132 15.26 3.20 4.39
CA ASN A 132 14.65 2.99 5.69
C ASN A 132 14.52 1.50 6.07
N PHE A 133 14.75 0.58 5.13
CA PHE A 133 14.46 -0.84 5.30
C PHE A 133 15.74 -1.67 5.26
N LYS A 134 15.98 -2.48 6.28
CA LYS A 134 17.15 -3.38 6.32
C LYS A 134 16.98 -4.60 5.41
N GLU A 135 15.73 -5.01 5.19
CA GLU A 135 15.38 -6.23 4.46
C GLU A 135 14.87 -5.93 3.04
N VAL A 136 15.22 -4.75 2.51
CA VAL A 136 14.90 -4.34 1.14
C VAL A 136 16.17 -3.90 0.45
N GLU A 137 16.46 -4.51 -0.69
CA GLU A 137 17.46 -4.03 -1.63
C GLU A 137 16.80 -3.31 -2.79
N SER A 138 17.51 -2.35 -3.38
CA SER A 138 16.96 -1.60 -4.51
C SER A 138 18.01 -1.22 -5.52
N LYS A 139 17.55 -1.03 -6.76
CA LYS A 139 18.36 -0.46 -7.83
C LYS A 139 17.52 0.56 -8.59
N ALA A 140 18.06 1.76 -8.73
CA ALA A 140 17.47 2.82 -9.53
C ALA A 140 17.93 2.73 -10.98
N ASN A 141 17.19 3.37 -11.89
CA ASN A 141 17.52 3.48 -13.31
C ASN A 141 17.66 2.14 -14.04
N CYS A 142 16.83 1.15 -13.66
CA CYS A 142 16.82 -0.17 -14.27
C CYS A 142 16.09 -0.18 -15.62
N GLY A 143 16.70 -0.88 -16.58
CA GLY A 143 16.19 -1.11 -17.92
C GLY A 143 15.81 0.14 -18.72
N ALA A 144 15.06 -0.06 -19.80
CA ALA A 144 14.80 0.98 -20.81
C ALA A 144 13.96 2.17 -20.33
N HIS A 145 13.26 2.05 -19.19
CA HIS A 145 12.40 3.10 -18.65
C HIS A 145 12.93 3.72 -17.36
N SER A 146 14.18 3.42 -16.99
CA SER A 146 14.81 3.95 -15.77
C SER A 146 13.97 3.70 -14.51
N ARG A 147 13.39 2.50 -14.40
CA ARG A 147 12.52 2.14 -13.26
C ARG A 147 13.36 1.89 -12.02
N ALA A 148 12.78 2.12 -10.86
CA ALA A 148 13.31 1.55 -9.63
C ALA A 148 12.84 0.10 -9.50
N ILE A 149 13.75 -0.79 -9.12
CA ILE A 149 13.46 -2.14 -8.67
C ILE A 149 13.66 -2.18 -7.16
N PHE A 150 12.72 -2.82 -6.46
CA PHE A 150 12.87 -3.19 -5.06
C PHE A 150 12.81 -4.72 -4.94
N VAL A 151 13.66 -5.29 -4.11
CA VAL A 151 13.69 -6.72 -3.79
C VAL A 151 13.58 -6.90 -2.29
N LEU A 152 12.70 -7.79 -1.87
CA LEU A 152 12.40 -8.10 -0.47
C LEU A 152 11.97 -9.57 -0.34
N ILE A 153 11.85 -10.04 0.90
CA ILE A 153 11.19 -11.32 1.19
C ILE A 153 9.72 -11.05 1.51
N ASN A 154 8.83 -11.81 0.87
CA ASN A 154 7.40 -11.81 1.15
C ASN A 154 6.91 -13.26 0.99
N LYS A 155 6.15 -13.76 1.96
CA LYS A 155 5.70 -15.17 2.00
C LYS A 155 6.84 -16.18 1.93
N GLY A 156 8.01 -15.82 2.48
CA GLY A 156 9.21 -16.66 2.49
C GLY A 156 9.95 -16.77 1.16
N GLU A 157 9.57 -15.99 0.14
CA GLU A 157 10.19 -15.98 -1.19
C GLU A 157 10.68 -14.58 -1.57
N PHE A 158 11.66 -14.50 -2.48
CA PHE A 158 12.09 -13.21 -3.03
C PHE A 158 11.02 -12.64 -3.96
N TYR A 159 10.50 -11.48 -3.59
CA TYR A 159 9.59 -10.67 -4.39
C TYR A 159 10.34 -9.51 -5.03
N VAL A 160 9.92 -9.16 -6.24
CA VAL A 160 10.41 -8.01 -7.00
C VAL A 160 9.27 -7.02 -7.19
N ALA A 161 9.49 -5.77 -6.83
CA ALA A 161 8.61 -4.65 -7.17
C ALA A 161 9.23 -3.81 -8.30
N ALA A 162 8.51 -3.57 -9.38
CA ALA A 162 9.01 -2.79 -10.53
C ALA A 162 7.90 -2.12 -11.37
N GLY A 163 7.48 -0.91 -10.98
CA GLY A 163 6.31 -0.25 -11.58
C GLY A 163 5.03 -0.99 -11.19
N CYS A 164 4.12 -1.26 -12.15
CA CYS A 164 2.90 -2.07 -11.96
C CYS A 164 3.20 -3.58 -11.85
N PHE A 165 4.16 -3.95 -11.02
CA PHE A 165 4.53 -5.34 -10.79
C PHE A 165 4.99 -5.50 -9.34
N PHE A 166 4.44 -6.52 -8.67
CA PHE A 166 4.90 -6.99 -7.37
C PHE A 166 4.58 -8.49 -7.24
N ASP A 167 5.57 -9.34 -7.48
CA ASP A 167 5.43 -10.79 -7.32
C ASP A 167 6.81 -11.45 -7.20
N THR A 168 6.84 -12.79 -7.07
CA THR A 168 8.07 -13.58 -7.02
C THR A 168 9.04 -13.28 -8.17
N PHE A 169 10.34 -13.50 -7.93
CA PHE A 169 11.37 -13.34 -8.96
C PHE A 169 11.12 -14.19 -10.23
N THR A 170 10.56 -15.39 -10.08
CA THR A 170 10.17 -16.24 -11.22
C THR A 170 9.14 -15.54 -12.10
N LYS A 171 8.06 -15.03 -11.51
CA LYS A 171 7.03 -14.30 -12.25
C LYS A 171 7.53 -12.96 -12.78
N PHE A 172 8.49 -12.33 -12.12
CA PHE A 172 9.17 -11.15 -12.64
C PHE A 172 9.89 -11.47 -13.95
N CYS A 173 10.66 -12.56 -13.98
CA CYS A 173 11.31 -13.04 -15.20
C CYS A 173 10.30 -13.34 -16.31
N GLU A 174 9.18 -14.00 -16.00
CA GLU A 174 8.10 -14.27 -16.96
C GLU A 174 7.49 -12.99 -17.51
N ALA A 175 7.16 -12.03 -16.64
CA ALA A 175 6.57 -10.75 -17.03
C ALA A 175 7.53 -9.91 -17.90
N VAL A 176 8.81 -9.86 -17.53
CA VAL A 176 9.84 -9.14 -18.31
C VAL A 176 10.00 -9.78 -19.68
N ASN A 177 10.12 -11.10 -19.79
CA ASN A 177 10.26 -11.80 -21.07
C ASN A 177 8.97 -11.76 -21.93
N GLY A 178 7.82 -11.52 -21.31
CA GLY A 178 6.55 -11.30 -22.02
C GLY A 178 6.45 -9.91 -22.67
N ILE A 179 7.21 -8.92 -22.18
CA ILE A 179 7.12 -7.51 -22.61
C ILE A 179 8.36 -7.05 -23.39
N TYR A 180 9.54 -7.50 -22.97
CA TYR A 180 10.84 -7.10 -23.49
C TYR A 180 11.57 -8.28 -24.16
N SER A 181 12.56 -7.98 -24.98
CA SER A 181 13.43 -8.98 -25.62
C SER A 181 14.88 -8.51 -25.72
N GLY A 182 15.79 -9.47 -25.94
CA GLY A 182 17.24 -9.22 -26.01
C GLY A 182 17.79 -8.53 -24.77
N ASP A 183 18.79 -7.66 -24.97
CA ASP A 183 19.50 -6.93 -23.92
C ASP A 183 18.56 -6.21 -22.94
N SER A 184 17.39 -5.74 -23.39
CA SER A 184 16.44 -5.07 -22.49
C SER A 184 15.86 -6.01 -21.43
N ALA A 185 15.47 -7.22 -21.83
CA ALA A 185 14.96 -8.23 -20.90
C ALA A 185 16.08 -8.75 -20.00
N GLU A 186 17.24 -9.05 -20.59
CA GLU A 186 18.42 -9.55 -19.87
C GLU A 186 18.88 -8.56 -18.80
N ASN A 187 18.92 -7.26 -19.10
CA ASN A 187 19.31 -6.22 -18.14
C ASN A 187 18.32 -6.10 -16.97
N TYR A 188 17.00 -6.14 -17.22
CA TYR A 188 16.02 -6.08 -16.12
C TYR A 188 16.14 -7.28 -15.17
N ILE A 189 16.32 -8.47 -15.72
CA ILE A 189 16.46 -9.70 -14.93
C ILE A 189 17.78 -9.67 -14.15
N ALA A 190 18.88 -9.27 -14.79
CA ALA A 190 20.18 -9.14 -14.14
C ALA A 190 20.17 -8.10 -13.00
N ASP A 191 19.50 -6.96 -13.20
CA ASP A 191 19.36 -5.92 -12.18
C ASP A 191 18.60 -6.42 -10.93
N ALA A 192 17.52 -7.19 -11.13
CA ALA A 192 16.78 -7.80 -10.03
C ALA A 192 17.59 -8.91 -9.33
N GLN A 193 18.29 -9.75 -10.10
CA GLN A 193 19.15 -10.80 -9.54
C GLN A 193 20.29 -10.21 -8.70
N GLU A 194 20.92 -9.12 -9.16
CA GLU A 194 21.96 -8.43 -8.39
C GLU A 194 21.42 -7.94 -7.04
N CYS A 195 20.18 -7.44 -6.99
CA CYS A 195 19.54 -7.04 -5.73
C CYS A 195 19.27 -8.25 -4.83
N ILE A 196 18.84 -9.39 -5.38
CA ILE A 196 18.65 -10.64 -4.63
C ILE A 196 19.98 -11.11 -4.01
N ASP A 197 21.05 -11.10 -4.79
CA ASP A 197 22.37 -11.55 -4.33
C ASP A 197 22.88 -10.66 -3.18
N LYS A 198 22.69 -9.35 -3.30
CA LYS A 198 23.01 -8.37 -2.23
C LYS A 198 22.18 -8.59 -0.98
N LEU A 199 20.87 -8.76 -1.12
CA LEU A 199 19.97 -8.97 0.01
C LEU A 199 20.33 -10.27 0.74
N THR A 200 20.60 -11.34 -0.02
CA THR A 200 21.04 -12.63 0.51
C THR A 200 22.34 -12.49 1.31
N ALA A 201 23.32 -11.77 0.77
CA ALA A 201 24.59 -11.54 1.46
C ALA A 201 24.41 -10.73 2.75
N ASN A 202 23.56 -9.69 2.73
CA ASN A 202 23.27 -8.88 3.91
C ASN A 202 22.59 -9.71 5.01
N LEU A 203 21.57 -10.49 4.66
CA LEU A 203 20.87 -11.38 5.61
C LEU A 203 21.81 -12.44 6.21
N ALA A 204 22.69 -13.02 5.39
CA ALA A 204 23.68 -14.00 5.87
C ALA A 204 24.73 -13.38 6.81
N SER A 205 25.04 -12.09 6.66
CA SER A 205 25.99 -11.37 7.53
C SER A 205 25.41 -10.92 8.87
N ALA A 206 24.08 -10.90 8.99
CA ALA A 206 23.35 -10.49 10.19
C ALA A 206 22.98 -11.66 11.12
N ALA A 207 23.15 -12.91 10.67
CA ALA A 207 22.88 -14.15 11.41
C ALA A 207 24.12 -14.68 12.15
#